data_AF-A0A0R0KR89-F1
#
_entry.id   AF-A0A0R0KR89-F1
#
_cell.length_a   1.000
_cell.length_b   1.000
_cell.length_c   1.000
_cell.angle_alpha   90.00
_cell.angle_beta   90.00
_cell.angle_gamma   90.00
#
_symmetry.space_group_name_H-M   'P 1'
#
loop_
_entity.id
_entity.type
_entity.pdbx_description
1 polymer ?
#
loop_
_entity_poly.entity_id
_entity_poly.type
_entity_poly.pdbx_seq_one_letter_code
_entity_poly.pdbx_strand_id
1 'polypeptide(L)'
;MTHDQELFRELDKSQVSKVRIDNVIEEQFTILLDHCATNALHNADSIMKRASLVYSKEMGQWLSTPEALEVKKMELEIESQFINEARLELNNVLMGELEQLLTLVKQKETKITNNDSNSEVVENKINKIVSGFKEMQSSIDVKYGKLQFVLAQFLILEEEMRARLREFAWIYTKEAKGYHKIVKLRRSLMSSILKSREGKLTLAKNEEKLSGDVKLFQHEVSTARVSLQELSSRKSSIQQGITSFKQNIIFIDKRVPELEAEKKDATAARNFKEAARIAIEAKSPCVKKESIQIDMDTTTLNLELLREKLRLVNQ
;
A
#
# COMPACT_ATOMS: atom_id res chain seq x y z
N MET A 1 -145.26 49.56 132.22
CA MET A 1 -144.77 48.27 131.70
C MET A 1 -145.55 47.94 130.44
N THR A 2 -144.86 47.60 129.34
CA THR A 2 -145.30 46.61 128.34
C THR A 2 -144.11 46.33 127.41
N HIS A 3 -143.15 45.54 127.90
CA HIS A 3 -142.00 45.02 127.14
C HIS A 3 -142.03 43.47 127.06
N ASP A 4 -143.03 42.78 127.64
CA ASP A 4 -143.00 41.31 127.83
C ASP A 4 -143.93 40.48 126.93
N GLN A 5 -144.62 41.04 125.94
CA GLN A 5 -145.50 40.25 125.03
C GLN A 5 -145.04 40.13 123.58
N GLU A 6 -143.94 40.76 123.16
CA GLU A 6 -143.43 40.67 121.77
C GLU A 6 -142.19 39.75 121.63
N LEU A 7 -141.73 39.16 122.74
CA LEU A 7 -140.61 38.23 122.84
C LEU A 7 -140.98 36.74 122.58
N PHE A 8 -142.27 36.38 122.67
CA PHE A 8 -142.74 34.98 122.79
C PHE A 8 -143.31 34.36 121.49
N ARG A 9 -143.86 35.19 120.61
CA ARG A 9 -143.74 34.98 119.16
C ARG A 9 -142.37 35.57 118.82
N GLU A 10 -141.49 34.99 118.05
CA GLU A 10 -141.71 34.11 116.92
C GLU A 10 -140.47 33.22 116.75
N LEU A 11 -139.89 32.90 117.91
CA LEU A 11 -139.18 31.68 118.28
C LEU A 11 -139.76 30.40 117.63
N ASP A 12 -141.02 30.38 117.19
CA ASP A 12 -141.68 29.23 116.57
C ASP A 12 -141.58 29.22 115.03
N LYS A 13 -141.37 30.39 114.42
CA LYS A 13 -140.83 30.51 113.05
C LYS A 13 -139.32 30.18 112.99
N SER A 14 -138.71 29.91 114.15
CA SER A 14 -137.28 29.64 114.30
C SER A 14 -136.87 28.19 114.02
N GLN A 15 -137.79 27.21 114.14
CA GLN A 15 -137.39 25.79 114.29
C GLN A 15 -137.71 24.87 113.10
N VAL A 16 -138.80 25.06 112.35
CA VAL A 16 -139.13 24.15 111.21
C VAL A 16 -138.67 24.72 109.86
N SER A 17 -138.42 26.03 109.80
CA SER A 17 -137.55 26.69 108.83
C SER A 17 -136.09 26.20 108.89
N LYS A 18 -135.70 25.59 110.00
CA LYS A 18 -134.34 25.09 110.31
C LYS A 18 -134.04 23.75 109.62
N VAL A 19 -134.99 22.80 109.74
CA VAL A 19 -134.91 21.43 109.22
C VAL A 19 -135.41 21.32 107.78
N ARG A 20 -136.11 22.37 107.28
CA ARG A 20 -136.02 22.70 105.86
C ARG A 20 -134.63 23.33 105.63
N ILE A 21 -133.64 22.46 105.74
CA ILE A 21 -133.13 21.85 104.51
C ILE A 21 -132.09 22.89 104.10
N ASP A 22 -130.97 22.94 104.84
CA ASP A 22 -130.05 21.83 105.16
C ASP A 22 -129.72 21.02 103.89
N ASN A 23 -130.73 20.54 103.14
CA ASN A 23 -130.63 20.09 101.74
C ASN A 23 -130.44 21.24 100.73
N VAL A 24 -131.06 22.43 100.93
CA VAL A 24 -130.72 23.65 100.16
C VAL A 24 -129.32 24.05 100.57
N ILE A 25 -128.94 23.86 101.82
CA ILE A 25 -127.57 24.11 102.26
C ILE A 25 -126.59 23.15 101.55
N GLU A 26 -126.89 21.85 101.38
CA GLU A 26 -126.04 20.92 100.61
C GLU A 26 -125.99 21.22 99.10
N GLU A 27 -127.12 21.54 98.47
CA GLU A 27 -127.18 21.92 97.05
C GLU A 27 -126.45 23.25 96.81
N GLN A 28 -126.64 24.21 97.72
CA GLN A 28 -125.87 25.46 97.77
C GLN A 28 -124.40 25.21 98.04
N PHE A 29 -124.01 24.25 98.89
CA PHE A 29 -122.61 23.90 99.15
C PHE A 29 -121.94 23.34 97.90
N THR A 30 -122.66 22.59 97.08
CA THR A 30 -122.16 22.04 95.82
C THR A 30 -121.99 23.15 94.77
N ILE A 31 -122.97 24.06 94.66
CA ILE A 31 -122.83 25.30 93.86
C ILE A 31 -121.66 26.13 94.41
N LEU A 32 -121.47 26.21 95.73
CA LEU A 32 -120.37 26.91 96.37
C LEU A 32 -119.03 26.29 95.99
N LEU A 33 -118.93 24.96 95.93
CA LEU A 33 -117.72 24.24 95.57
C LEU A 33 -117.37 24.45 94.09
N ASP A 34 -118.33 24.33 93.19
CA ASP A 34 -118.12 24.58 91.76
C ASP A 34 -117.80 26.06 91.49
N HIS A 35 -118.51 26.97 92.17
CA HIS A 35 -118.20 28.39 92.13
C HIS A 35 -116.82 28.68 92.73
N CYS A 36 -116.40 27.98 93.79
CA CYS A 36 -115.09 28.13 94.40
C CYS A 36 -113.98 27.60 93.48
N ALA A 37 -114.16 26.45 92.83
CA ALA A 37 -113.21 25.89 91.88
C ALA A 37 -113.09 26.78 90.62
N THR A 38 -114.21 27.24 90.08
CA THR A 38 -114.26 28.15 88.93
C THR A 38 -113.62 29.49 89.28
N ASN A 39 -113.90 30.04 90.47
CA ASN A 39 -113.26 31.24 90.97
C ASN A 39 -111.77 31.03 91.21
N ALA A 40 -111.34 29.87 91.75
CA ALA A 40 -109.92 29.59 91.99
C ALA A 40 -109.13 29.52 90.66
N LEU A 41 -109.69 28.87 89.63
CA LEU A 41 -109.09 28.82 88.29
C LEU A 41 -109.05 30.21 87.65
N HIS A 42 -110.16 30.95 87.69
CA HIS A 42 -110.20 32.33 87.21
C HIS A 42 -109.20 33.22 87.94
N ASN A 43 -109.04 33.02 89.25
CA ASN A 43 -108.09 33.77 90.06
C ASN A 43 -106.64 33.39 89.73
N ALA A 44 -106.33 32.11 89.49
CA ALA A 44 -105.00 31.67 89.06
C ALA A 44 -104.63 32.25 87.68
N ASP A 45 -105.56 32.22 86.72
CA ASP A 45 -105.36 32.81 85.39
C ASP A 45 -105.19 34.34 85.47
N SER A 46 -106.00 34.98 86.33
CA SER A 46 -105.87 36.41 86.62
C SER A 46 -104.51 36.72 87.22
N ILE A 47 -104.02 35.90 88.17
CA ILE A 47 -102.68 36.03 88.76
C ILE A 47 -101.60 35.84 87.70
N MET A 48 -101.69 34.85 86.82
CA MET A 48 -100.66 34.56 85.82
C MET A 48 -100.58 35.65 84.75
N LYS A 49 -101.73 36.14 84.25
CA LYS A 49 -101.77 37.33 83.37
C LYS A 49 -101.20 38.55 84.08
N ARG A 50 -101.55 38.74 85.35
CA ARG A 50 -101.03 39.85 86.16
C ARG A 50 -99.51 39.72 86.35
N ALA A 51 -98.97 38.52 86.56
CA ALA A 51 -97.53 38.27 86.68
C ALA A 51 -96.77 38.52 85.37
N SER A 52 -97.26 38.03 84.22
CA SER A 52 -96.66 38.31 82.91
C SER A 52 -96.72 39.80 82.56
N LEU A 53 -97.84 40.47 82.91
CA LEU A 53 -97.97 41.92 82.77
C LEU A 53 -96.96 42.65 83.67
N VAL A 54 -96.79 42.20 84.91
CA VAL A 54 -95.80 42.76 85.85
C VAL A 54 -94.38 42.55 85.33
N TYR A 55 -93.99 41.35 84.90
CA TYR A 55 -92.64 41.11 84.34
C TYR A 55 -92.37 41.94 83.09
N SER A 56 -93.31 41.97 82.13
CA SER A 56 -93.15 42.78 80.91
C SER A 56 -93.09 44.28 81.23
N LYS A 57 -93.91 44.75 82.18
CA LYS A 57 -93.90 46.13 82.66
C LYS A 57 -92.61 46.47 83.39
N GLU A 58 -92.16 45.62 84.32
CA GLU A 58 -90.94 45.81 85.09
C GLU A 58 -89.70 45.72 84.19
N MET A 59 -89.63 44.78 83.25
CA MET A 59 -88.54 44.66 82.29
C MET A 59 -88.53 45.82 81.30
N GLY A 60 -89.71 46.24 80.81
CA GLY A 60 -89.85 47.43 79.98
C GLY A 60 -89.48 48.71 80.73
N GLN A 61 -89.85 48.81 82.02
CA GLN A 61 -89.38 49.88 82.91
C GLN A 61 -87.87 49.81 83.09
N TRP A 62 -87.28 48.65 83.41
CA TRP A 62 -85.84 48.42 83.56
C TRP A 62 -85.07 48.84 82.31
N LEU A 63 -85.47 48.38 81.12
CA LEU A 63 -84.85 48.76 79.85
C LEU A 63 -85.02 50.25 79.51
N SER A 64 -86.04 50.91 80.08
CA SER A 64 -86.26 52.36 79.93
C SER A 64 -85.69 53.16 81.10
N THR A 65 -85.15 52.52 82.14
CA THR A 65 -84.59 53.27 83.25
C THR A 65 -83.25 53.86 82.83
N PRO A 66 -82.89 55.03 83.39
CA PRO A 66 -81.57 55.61 83.15
C PRO A 66 -80.43 54.63 83.48
N GLU A 67 -80.60 53.73 84.45
CA GLU A 67 -79.59 52.74 84.83
C GLU A 67 -79.31 51.73 83.70
N ALA A 68 -80.32 51.20 82.99
CA ALA A 68 -80.06 50.27 81.89
C ALA A 68 -79.39 50.96 80.69
N LEU A 69 -79.75 52.21 80.41
CA LEU A 69 -79.08 53.02 79.40
C LEU A 69 -77.61 53.27 79.79
N GLU A 70 -77.35 53.54 81.07
CA GLU A 70 -75.99 53.72 81.60
C GLU A 70 -75.18 52.42 81.51
N VAL A 71 -75.76 51.27 81.85
CA VAL A 71 -75.12 49.95 81.67
C VAL A 71 -74.78 49.71 80.20
N LYS A 72 -75.71 49.95 79.26
CA LYS A 72 -75.43 49.76 77.84
C LYS A 72 -74.36 50.73 77.32
N LYS A 73 -74.35 51.96 77.83
CA LYS A 73 -73.30 52.94 77.53
C LYS A 73 -71.94 52.47 78.05
N MET A 74 -71.87 51.96 79.28
CA MET A 74 -70.64 51.39 79.84
C MET A 74 -70.16 50.15 79.06
N GLU A 75 -71.08 49.25 78.67
CA GLU A 75 -70.77 48.07 77.84
C GLU A 75 -70.15 48.49 76.49
N LEU A 76 -70.79 49.43 75.78
CA LEU A 76 -70.28 49.94 74.50
C LEU A 76 -68.95 50.68 74.64
N GLU A 77 -68.75 51.40 75.74
CA GLU A 77 -67.47 52.06 76.03
C GLU A 77 -66.34 51.03 76.25
N ILE A 78 -66.61 49.97 77.01
CA ILE A 78 -65.65 48.86 77.22
C ILE A 78 -65.34 48.16 75.90
N GLU A 79 -66.37 47.80 75.11
CA GLU A 79 -66.19 47.17 73.79
C GLU A 79 -65.38 48.07 72.86
N SER A 80 -65.69 49.36 72.81
CA SER A 80 -64.96 50.36 72.02
C SER A 80 -63.49 50.44 72.45
N GLN A 81 -63.21 50.50 73.75
CA GLN A 81 -61.84 50.53 74.27
C GLN A 81 -61.07 49.26 73.88
N PHE A 82 -61.67 48.08 74.08
CA PHE A 82 -61.04 46.81 73.74
C PHE A 82 -60.76 46.68 72.24
N ILE A 83 -61.71 47.08 71.38
CA ILE A 83 -61.54 47.11 69.92
C ILE A 83 -60.45 48.09 69.51
N ASN A 84 -60.41 49.29 70.12
CA ASN A 84 -59.40 50.29 69.81
C ASN A 84 -57.99 49.82 70.23
N GLU A 85 -57.85 49.21 71.40
CA GLU A 85 -56.60 48.63 71.89
C GLU A 85 -56.14 47.48 70.99
N ALA A 86 -57.02 46.51 70.68
CA ALA A 86 -56.71 45.41 69.78
C ALA A 86 -56.31 45.91 68.37
N ARG A 87 -56.99 46.94 67.86
CA ARG A 87 -56.65 47.58 66.58
C ARG A 87 -55.29 48.27 66.63
N LEU A 88 -54.99 48.99 67.71
CA LEU A 88 -53.69 49.65 67.90
C LEU A 88 -52.56 48.63 67.98
N GLU A 89 -52.73 47.56 68.74
CA GLU A 89 -51.74 46.49 68.87
C GLU A 89 -51.50 45.78 67.54
N LEU A 90 -52.56 45.41 66.83
CA LEU A 90 -52.45 44.82 65.49
C LEU A 90 -51.74 45.78 64.51
N ASN A 91 -52.10 47.07 64.52
CA ASN A 91 -51.46 48.06 63.66
C ASN A 91 -49.97 48.23 64.00
N ASN A 92 -49.58 48.20 65.27
CA ASN A 92 -48.19 48.27 65.69
C ASN A 92 -47.41 47.05 65.21
N VAL A 93 -47.97 45.84 65.36
CA VAL A 93 -47.37 44.60 64.86
C VAL A 93 -47.21 44.64 63.34
N LEU A 94 -48.27 44.98 62.61
CA LEU A 94 -48.24 45.09 61.14
C LEU A 94 -47.28 46.16 60.65
N MET A 95 -47.19 47.30 61.33
CA MET A 95 -46.24 48.35 60.98
C MET A 95 -44.79 47.90 61.20
N GLY A 96 -44.52 47.21 62.30
CA GLY A 96 -43.21 46.60 62.56
C GLY A 96 -42.83 45.54 61.53
N GLU A 97 -43.76 44.66 61.15
CA GLU A 97 -43.55 43.67 60.09
C GLU A 97 -43.31 44.33 58.73
N LEU A 98 -44.05 45.39 58.40
CA LEU A 98 -43.90 46.13 57.15
C LEU A 98 -42.54 46.83 57.05
N GLU A 99 -42.07 47.44 58.15
CA GLU A 99 -40.73 48.03 58.23
C GLU A 99 -39.62 47.00 58.09
N GLN A 100 -39.77 45.83 58.72
CA GLN A 100 -38.84 44.72 58.57
C GLN A 100 -38.81 44.21 57.12
N LEU A 101 -39.96 44.05 56.48
CA LEU A 101 -40.06 43.61 55.09
C LEU A 101 -39.45 44.63 54.14
N LEU A 102 -39.71 45.93 54.34
CA LEU A 102 -39.11 47.01 53.54
C LEU A 102 -37.59 47.03 53.67
N THR A 103 -37.07 46.83 54.88
CA THR A 103 -35.62 46.73 55.12
C THR A 103 -35.02 45.52 54.39
N LEU A 104 -35.69 44.37 54.45
CA LEU A 104 -35.25 43.14 53.77
C LEU A 104 -35.28 43.30 52.24
N VAL A 105 -36.31 43.94 51.69
CA VAL A 105 -36.41 44.24 50.25
C VAL A 105 -35.26 45.12 49.80
N LYS A 106 -34.96 46.23 50.49
CA LYS A 106 -33.81 47.10 50.18
C LYS A 106 -32.47 46.35 50.24
N GLN A 107 -32.30 45.48 51.25
CA GLN A 107 -31.11 44.63 51.34
C GLN A 107 -31.02 43.60 50.19
N LYS A 108 -32.15 43.10 49.68
CA LYS A 108 -32.18 42.17 48.55
C LYS A 108 -31.95 42.88 47.22
N GLU A 109 -32.52 44.06 47.01
CA GLU A 109 -32.28 44.90 45.84
C GLU A 109 -30.79 45.23 45.70
N THR A 110 -30.15 45.70 46.77
CA THR A 110 -28.69 45.97 46.77
C THR A 110 -27.86 44.72 46.46
N LYS A 111 -28.25 43.55 46.96
CA LYS A 111 -27.59 42.27 46.63
C LYS A 111 -27.78 41.87 45.15
N ILE A 112 -28.96 42.09 44.59
CA ILE A 112 -29.25 41.82 43.17
C ILE A 112 -28.37 42.70 42.31
N THR A 113 -28.35 44.01 42.55
CA THR A 113 -27.50 44.96 41.81
C THR A 113 -26.01 44.58 41.86
N ASN A 114 -25.50 44.19 43.02
CA ASN A 114 -24.12 43.74 43.17
C ASN A 114 -23.83 42.42 42.40
N ASN A 115 -24.78 41.48 42.39
CA ASN A 115 -24.65 40.24 41.63
C ASN A 115 -24.67 40.50 40.12
N ASP A 116 -25.52 41.41 39.64
CA ASP A 116 -25.58 41.80 38.24
C ASP A 116 -24.25 42.40 37.79
N SER A 117 -23.66 43.31 38.59
CA SER A 117 -22.32 43.86 38.32
C SER A 117 -21.24 42.77 38.28
N ASN A 118 -21.27 41.80 39.20
CA ASN A 118 -20.33 40.68 39.20
C ASN A 118 -20.51 39.76 37.98
N SER A 119 -21.76 39.52 37.55
CA SER A 119 -22.08 38.75 36.34
C SER A 119 -21.48 39.41 35.10
N GLU A 120 -21.64 40.73 34.96
CA GLU A 120 -21.06 41.50 33.86
C GLU A 120 -19.52 41.40 33.82
N VAL A 121 -18.86 41.48 34.98
CA VAL A 121 -17.39 41.31 35.07
C VAL A 121 -16.95 39.91 34.63
N VAL A 122 -17.69 38.87 35.02
CA VAL A 122 -17.39 37.48 34.63
C VAL A 122 -17.65 37.27 33.14
N GLU A 123 -18.75 37.78 32.60
CA GLU A 123 -19.08 37.70 31.18
C GLU A 123 -18.01 38.38 30.31
N ASN A 124 -17.55 39.56 30.70
CA ASN A 124 -16.45 40.25 30.04
C ASN A 124 -15.14 39.44 30.06
N LYS A 125 -14.83 38.77 31.18
CA LYS A 125 -13.66 37.86 31.27
C LYS A 125 -13.81 36.66 30.35
N ILE A 126 -14.98 36.03 30.32
CA ILE A 126 -15.27 34.90 29.42
C ILE A 126 -15.11 35.31 27.97
N ASN A 127 -15.71 36.44 27.56
CA ASN A 127 -15.62 36.95 26.20
C ASN A 127 -14.17 37.23 25.76
N LYS A 128 -13.35 37.79 26.65
CA LYS A 128 -11.91 38.01 26.39
C LYS A 128 -11.15 36.70 26.22
N ILE A 129 -11.46 35.67 27.01
CA ILE A 129 -10.83 34.35 26.90
C ILE A 129 -11.24 33.67 25.59
N VAL A 130 -12.54 33.68 25.28
CA VAL A 130 -13.10 33.09 24.06
C VAL A 130 -12.52 33.74 22.80
N SER A 131 -12.36 35.07 22.79
CA SER A 131 -11.73 35.76 21.65
C SER A 131 -10.27 35.35 21.46
N GLY A 132 -9.50 35.22 22.55
CA GLY A 132 -8.12 34.73 22.50
C GLY A 132 -8.02 33.29 21.97
N PHE A 133 -8.93 32.40 22.37
CA PHE A 133 -8.98 31.04 21.83
C PHE A 133 -9.33 31.02 20.34
N LYS A 134 -10.25 31.87 19.88
CA LYS A 134 -10.63 31.97 18.47
C LYS A 134 -9.48 32.45 17.58
N GLU A 135 -8.70 33.41 18.06
CA GLU A 135 -7.48 33.88 17.37
C GLU A 135 -6.44 32.76 17.29
N MET A 136 -6.20 32.04 18.40
CA MET A 136 -5.28 30.92 18.44
C MET A 136 -5.70 29.79 17.48
N GLN A 137 -6.98 29.43 17.47
CA GLN A 137 -7.54 28.44 16.56
C GLN A 137 -7.30 28.84 15.10
N SER A 138 -7.59 30.10 14.75
CA SER A 138 -7.35 30.63 13.40
C SER A 138 -5.86 30.58 13.02
N SER A 139 -4.96 30.87 13.96
CA SER A 139 -3.51 30.75 13.77
C SER A 139 -3.07 29.31 13.52
N ILE A 140 -3.63 28.35 14.26
CA ILE A 140 -3.36 26.91 14.09
C ILE A 140 -3.85 26.44 12.73
N ASP A 141 -5.06 26.81 12.32
CA ASP A 141 -5.63 26.41 11.02
C ASP A 141 -4.76 26.90 9.85
N VAL A 142 -4.26 28.14 9.90
CA VAL A 142 -3.32 28.67 8.90
C VAL A 142 -2.00 27.89 8.89
N LYS A 143 -1.45 27.55 10.06
CA LYS A 143 -0.21 26.74 10.15
C LYS A 143 -0.41 25.33 9.61
N TYR A 144 -1.55 24.72 9.93
CA TYR A 144 -1.92 23.39 9.44
C TYR A 144 -2.08 23.38 7.92
N GLY A 145 -2.78 24.36 7.33
CA GLY A 145 -2.89 24.51 5.88
C GLY A 145 -1.54 24.68 5.19
N LYS A 146 -0.63 25.49 5.76
CA LYS A 146 0.75 25.64 5.25
C LYS A 146 1.52 24.32 5.30
N LEU A 147 1.41 23.57 6.40
CA LEU A 147 2.08 22.29 6.55
C LEU A 147 1.57 21.27 5.54
N GLN A 148 0.25 21.18 5.35
CA GLN A 148 -0.36 20.32 4.32
C GLN A 148 0.15 20.66 2.91
N PHE A 149 0.24 21.96 2.59
CA PHE A 149 0.77 22.42 1.31
C PHE A 149 2.23 22.00 1.09
N VAL A 150 3.09 22.18 2.10
CA VAL A 150 4.50 21.75 2.03
C VAL A 150 4.63 20.23 1.89
N LEU A 151 3.81 19.46 2.63
CA LEU A 151 3.78 18.01 2.52
C LEU A 151 3.37 17.54 1.12
N ALA A 152 2.38 18.20 0.51
CA ALA A 152 1.96 17.90 -0.86
C ALA A 152 3.08 18.18 -1.87
N GLN A 153 3.80 19.30 -1.74
CA GLN A 153 4.96 19.59 -2.59
C GLN A 153 6.08 18.57 -2.43
N PHE A 154 6.38 18.18 -1.18
CA PHE A 154 7.40 17.17 -0.90
C PHE A 154 7.05 15.82 -1.53
N LEU A 155 5.78 15.41 -1.48
CA LEU A 155 5.33 14.17 -2.09
C LEU A 155 5.47 14.18 -3.63
N ILE A 156 5.15 15.29 -4.28
CA ILE A 156 5.34 15.46 -5.73
C ILE A 156 6.83 15.36 -6.09
N LEU A 157 7.69 16.05 -5.33
CA LEU A 157 9.13 16.02 -5.55
C LEU A 157 9.73 14.62 -5.35
N GLU A 158 9.28 13.89 -4.32
CA GLU A 158 9.73 12.52 -4.06
C GLU A 158 9.37 11.59 -5.22
N GLU A 159 8.16 11.67 -5.76
CA GLU A 159 7.76 10.83 -6.90
C GLU A 159 8.52 11.20 -8.19
N GLU A 160 8.82 12.49 -8.41
CA GLU A 160 9.67 12.93 -9.53
C GLU A 160 11.11 12.38 -9.39
N MET A 161 11.72 12.51 -8.21
CA MET A 161 13.04 11.98 -7.93
C MET A 161 13.07 10.46 -8.10
N ARG A 162 12.04 9.77 -7.63
CA ARG A 162 11.86 8.32 -7.79
C ARG A 162 11.76 7.93 -9.26
N ALA A 163 11.01 8.69 -10.08
CA ALA A 163 10.92 8.47 -11.52
C ALA A 163 12.28 8.62 -12.21
N ARG A 164 13.03 9.69 -11.90
CA ARG A 164 14.39 9.91 -12.43
C ARG A 164 15.36 8.81 -12.03
N LEU A 165 15.31 8.33 -10.78
CA LEU A 165 16.14 7.21 -10.32
C LEU A 165 15.83 5.91 -11.10
N ARG A 166 14.55 5.62 -11.37
CA ARG A 166 14.14 4.48 -12.20
C ARG A 166 14.67 4.60 -13.63
N GLU A 167 14.63 5.79 -14.21
CA GLU A 167 15.18 6.06 -15.55
C GLU A 167 16.70 5.82 -15.60
N PHE A 168 17.46 6.38 -14.65
CA PHE A 168 18.90 6.14 -14.57
C PHE A 168 19.24 4.66 -14.41
N ALA A 169 18.54 3.96 -13.51
CA ALA A 169 18.75 2.53 -13.31
C ALA A 169 18.54 1.73 -14.61
N TRP A 170 17.54 2.11 -15.41
CA TRP A 170 17.27 1.48 -16.70
C TRP A 170 18.36 1.79 -17.74
N ILE A 171 18.82 3.05 -17.83
CA ILE A 171 19.91 3.46 -18.74
C ILE A 171 21.19 2.67 -18.41
N TYR A 172 21.62 2.66 -17.14
CA TYR A 172 22.83 1.94 -16.74
C TYR A 172 22.71 0.42 -16.90
N THR A 173 21.51 -0.15 -16.72
CA THR A 173 21.27 -1.56 -17.02
C THR A 173 21.45 -1.87 -18.50
N LYS A 174 20.97 -0.99 -19.39
CA LYS A 174 21.16 -1.13 -20.84
C LYS A 174 22.62 -0.97 -21.23
N GLU A 175 23.32 0.00 -20.65
CA GLU A 175 24.73 0.26 -20.90
C GLU A 175 25.60 -0.94 -20.49
N ALA A 176 25.38 -1.49 -19.29
CA ALA A 176 26.07 -2.69 -18.80
C ALA A 176 25.84 -3.90 -19.72
N LYS A 177 24.60 -4.10 -20.21
CA LYS A 177 24.29 -5.12 -21.22
C LYS A 177 25.05 -4.87 -22.53
N GLY A 178 25.22 -3.63 -22.93
CA GLY A 178 26.03 -3.21 -24.08
C GLY A 178 27.50 -3.60 -23.91
N TYR A 179 28.13 -3.23 -22.80
CA TYR A 179 29.52 -3.58 -22.50
C TYR A 179 29.74 -5.10 -22.45
N HIS A 180 28.80 -5.86 -21.88
CA HIS A 180 28.88 -7.33 -21.87
C HIS A 180 28.93 -7.93 -23.28
N LYS A 181 28.12 -7.40 -24.22
CA LYS A 181 28.15 -7.83 -25.63
C LYS A 181 29.48 -7.48 -26.29
N ILE A 182 30.02 -6.28 -26.05
CA ILE A 182 31.32 -5.85 -26.57
C ILE A 182 32.44 -6.77 -26.09
N VAL A 183 32.46 -7.13 -24.81
CA VAL A 183 33.47 -8.05 -24.25
C VAL A 183 33.37 -9.44 -24.90
N LYS A 184 32.16 -9.97 -25.12
CA LYS A 184 31.96 -11.24 -25.83
C LYS A 184 32.49 -11.19 -27.27
N LEU A 185 32.20 -10.12 -28.00
CA LEU A 185 32.68 -9.95 -29.37
C LEU A 185 34.21 -9.83 -29.43
N ARG A 186 34.82 -9.04 -28.53
CA ARG A 186 36.29 -8.93 -28.42
C ARG A 186 36.94 -10.29 -28.15
N ARG A 187 36.36 -11.09 -27.25
CA ARG A 187 36.83 -12.45 -26.97
C ARG A 187 36.75 -13.34 -28.22
N SER A 188 35.61 -13.32 -28.92
CA SER A 188 35.43 -14.10 -30.16
C SER A 188 36.45 -13.69 -31.24
N LEU A 189 36.62 -12.39 -31.46
CA LEU A 189 37.58 -11.84 -32.42
C LEU A 189 39.01 -12.27 -32.08
N MET A 190 39.42 -12.15 -30.80
CA MET A 190 40.76 -12.55 -30.36
C MET A 190 41.01 -14.05 -30.61
N SER A 191 40.04 -14.90 -30.31
CA SER A 191 40.14 -16.35 -30.59
C SER A 191 40.29 -16.64 -32.09
N SER A 192 39.55 -15.94 -32.95
CA SER A 192 39.67 -16.09 -34.41
C SER A 192 41.03 -15.62 -34.93
N ILE A 193 41.56 -14.51 -34.41
CA ILE A 193 42.90 -14.00 -34.75
C ILE A 193 43.97 -15.03 -34.35
N LEU A 194 43.89 -15.60 -33.15
CA LEU A 194 44.83 -16.61 -32.68
C LEU A 194 44.80 -17.88 -33.55
N LYS A 195 43.61 -18.41 -33.85
CA LYS A 195 43.46 -19.56 -34.76
C LYS A 195 44.01 -19.29 -36.15
N SER A 196 43.77 -18.09 -36.70
CA SER A 196 44.32 -17.69 -37.99
C SER A 196 45.85 -17.61 -37.97
N ARG A 197 46.45 -17.08 -36.89
CA ARG A 197 47.90 -17.04 -36.70
C ARG A 197 48.51 -18.44 -36.60
N GLU A 198 47.86 -19.33 -35.86
CA GLU A 198 48.28 -20.73 -35.74
C GLU A 198 48.26 -21.44 -37.11
N GLY A 199 47.18 -21.27 -37.87
CA GLY A 199 47.07 -21.80 -39.24
C GLY A 199 48.12 -21.24 -40.20
N LYS A 200 48.47 -19.95 -40.10
CA LYS A 200 49.55 -19.37 -40.89
C LYS A 200 50.91 -19.96 -40.55
N LEU A 201 51.17 -20.21 -39.26
CA LEU A 201 52.42 -20.82 -38.80
C LEU A 201 52.56 -22.26 -39.32
N THR A 202 51.48 -23.04 -39.32
CA THR A 202 51.51 -24.41 -39.86
C THR A 202 51.72 -24.41 -41.37
N LEU A 203 51.08 -23.50 -42.11
CA LEU A 203 51.32 -23.33 -43.55
C LEU A 203 52.76 -22.95 -43.86
N ALA A 204 53.36 -22.02 -43.12
CA ALA A 204 54.76 -21.61 -43.31
C ALA A 204 55.74 -22.79 -43.11
N LYS A 205 55.51 -23.64 -42.10
CA LYS A 205 56.32 -24.86 -41.88
C LYS A 205 56.19 -25.86 -43.03
N ASN A 206 54.98 -26.02 -43.56
CA ASN A 206 54.75 -26.91 -44.71
C ASN A 206 55.40 -26.37 -45.98
N GLU A 207 55.35 -25.05 -46.21
CA GLU A 207 56.03 -24.38 -47.32
C GLU A 207 57.55 -24.57 -47.24
N GLU A 208 58.15 -24.44 -46.05
CA GLU A 208 59.57 -24.70 -45.83
C GLU A 208 59.94 -26.15 -46.18
N LYS A 209 59.15 -27.12 -45.72
CA LYS A 209 59.34 -28.54 -46.05
C LYS A 209 59.28 -28.79 -47.56
N LEU A 210 58.24 -28.29 -48.22
CA LEU A 210 58.07 -28.45 -49.67
C LEU A 210 59.21 -27.77 -50.45
N SER A 211 59.70 -26.62 -49.98
CA SER A 211 60.87 -25.96 -50.58
C SER A 211 62.13 -26.84 -50.48
N GLY A 212 62.33 -27.50 -49.34
CA GLY A 212 63.39 -28.49 -49.16
C GLY A 212 63.27 -29.67 -50.13
N ASP A 213 62.09 -30.26 -50.23
CA ASP A 213 61.81 -31.40 -51.12
C ASP A 213 62.05 -31.01 -52.60
N VAL A 214 61.62 -29.81 -53.02
CA VAL A 214 61.87 -29.31 -54.39
C VAL A 214 63.36 -29.17 -54.67
N LYS A 215 64.16 -28.68 -53.72
CA LYS A 215 65.62 -28.58 -53.90
C LYS A 215 66.27 -29.96 -54.03
N LEU A 216 65.81 -30.95 -53.25
CA LEU A 216 66.30 -32.31 -53.36
C LEU A 216 65.98 -32.89 -54.74
N PHE A 217 64.73 -32.79 -55.21
CA PHE A 217 64.35 -33.23 -56.55
C PHE A 217 65.12 -32.52 -57.65
N GLN A 218 65.37 -31.22 -57.52
CA GLN A 218 66.18 -30.48 -58.48
C GLN A 218 67.62 -31.01 -58.56
N HIS A 219 68.21 -31.36 -57.41
CA HIS A 219 69.53 -31.99 -57.36
C HIS A 219 69.52 -33.37 -58.02
N GLU A 220 68.54 -34.22 -57.70
CA GLU A 220 68.38 -35.55 -58.29
C GLU A 220 68.20 -35.50 -59.81
N VAL A 221 67.32 -34.63 -60.31
CA VAL A 221 67.11 -34.41 -61.75
C VAL A 221 68.40 -33.94 -62.43
N SER A 222 69.18 -33.08 -61.77
CA SER A 222 70.45 -32.60 -62.32
C SER A 222 71.48 -33.73 -62.42
N THR A 223 71.60 -34.55 -61.37
CA THR A 223 72.47 -35.73 -61.35
C THR A 223 72.06 -36.77 -62.40
N ALA A 224 70.76 -37.04 -62.52
CA ALA A 224 70.22 -37.93 -63.55
C ALA A 224 70.50 -37.40 -64.96
N ARG A 225 70.35 -36.08 -65.18
CA ARG A 225 70.67 -35.43 -66.46
C ARG A 225 72.15 -35.58 -66.83
N VAL A 226 73.07 -35.39 -65.88
CA VAL A 226 74.51 -35.60 -66.11
C VAL A 226 74.79 -37.05 -66.49
N SER A 227 74.22 -38.01 -65.74
CA SER A 227 74.39 -39.45 -66.03
C SER A 227 73.86 -39.83 -67.41
N LEU A 228 72.70 -39.30 -67.80
CA LEU A 228 72.13 -39.51 -69.13
C LEU A 228 73.03 -38.92 -70.23
N GLN A 229 73.57 -37.73 -70.01
CA GLN A 229 74.50 -37.09 -70.95
C GLN A 229 75.75 -37.94 -71.15
N GLU A 230 76.36 -38.46 -70.07
CA GLU A 230 77.51 -39.36 -70.14
C GLU A 230 77.20 -40.65 -70.92
N LEU A 231 76.05 -41.29 -70.64
CA LEU A 231 75.61 -42.49 -71.36
C LEU A 231 75.41 -42.21 -72.85
N SER A 232 74.86 -41.04 -73.21
CA SER A 232 74.68 -40.62 -74.60
C SER A 232 76.01 -40.37 -75.31
N SER A 233 76.96 -39.69 -74.66
CA SER A 233 78.32 -39.50 -75.18
C SER A 233 79.03 -40.83 -75.41
N ARG A 234 78.91 -41.76 -74.45
CA ARG A 234 79.47 -43.11 -74.57
C ARG A 234 78.84 -43.88 -75.75
N LYS A 235 77.52 -43.77 -75.94
CA LYS A 235 76.81 -44.36 -77.09
C LYS A 235 77.36 -43.81 -78.40
N SER A 236 77.53 -42.49 -78.51
CA SER A 236 78.06 -41.86 -79.71
C SER A 236 79.48 -42.32 -80.02
N SER A 237 80.37 -42.37 -79.02
CA SER A 237 81.75 -42.86 -79.17
C SER A 237 81.82 -44.31 -79.64
N ILE A 238 81.01 -45.20 -79.05
CA ILE A 238 80.90 -46.61 -79.49
C ILE A 238 80.40 -46.69 -80.93
N GLN A 239 79.38 -45.91 -81.29
CA GLN A 239 78.87 -45.87 -82.67
C GLN A 239 79.93 -45.40 -83.68
N GLN A 240 80.74 -44.40 -83.33
CA GLN A 240 81.84 -43.96 -84.16
C GLN A 240 82.91 -45.05 -84.33
N GLY A 241 83.22 -45.77 -83.25
CA GLY A 241 84.12 -46.93 -83.28
C GLY A 241 83.63 -48.03 -84.23
N ILE A 242 82.34 -48.40 -84.15
CA ILE A 242 81.73 -49.38 -85.07
C ILE A 242 81.82 -48.91 -86.52
N THR A 243 81.53 -47.64 -86.80
CA THR A 243 81.65 -47.08 -88.16
C THR A 243 83.08 -47.17 -88.68
N SER A 244 84.08 -46.87 -87.83
CA SER A 244 85.50 -47.02 -88.18
C SER A 244 85.88 -48.47 -88.47
N PHE A 245 85.43 -49.44 -87.66
CA PHE A 245 85.63 -50.85 -87.94
C PHE A 245 84.99 -51.28 -89.26
N LYS A 246 83.75 -50.86 -89.53
CA LYS A 246 83.09 -51.11 -90.82
C LYS A 246 83.89 -50.55 -92.00
N GLN A 247 84.42 -49.33 -91.87
CA GLN A 247 85.24 -48.73 -92.92
C GLN A 247 86.55 -49.49 -93.15
N ASN A 248 87.21 -49.93 -92.07
CA ASN A 248 88.42 -50.74 -92.16
C ASN A 248 88.15 -52.10 -92.82
N ILE A 249 87.02 -52.74 -92.48
CA ILE A 249 86.58 -53.99 -93.10
C ILE A 249 86.34 -53.79 -94.60
N ILE A 250 85.61 -52.74 -95.00
CA ILE A 250 85.37 -52.40 -96.42
C ILE A 250 86.69 -52.18 -97.16
N PHE A 251 87.66 -51.52 -96.54
CA PHE A 251 88.98 -51.31 -97.14
C PHE A 251 89.71 -52.64 -97.38
N ILE A 252 89.69 -53.55 -96.38
CA ILE A 252 90.28 -54.88 -96.54
C ILE A 252 89.53 -55.70 -97.59
N ASP A 253 88.20 -55.62 -97.63
CA ASP A 253 87.36 -56.31 -98.61
C ASP A 253 87.59 -55.85 -100.04
N LYS A 254 88.08 -54.63 -100.25
CA LYS A 254 88.57 -54.16 -101.56
C LYS A 254 89.99 -54.62 -101.85
N ARG A 255 90.89 -54.52 -100.86
CA ARG A 255 92.33 -54.82 -101.04
C ARG A 255 92.63 -56.31 -101.23
N VAL A 256 91.90 -57.20 -100.56
CA VAL A 256 92.12 -58.66 -100.66
C VAL A 256 91.85 -59.19 -102.09
N PRO A 257 90.72 -58.84 -102.74
CA PRO A 257 90.49 -59.18 -104.15
C PRO A 257 91.55 -58.60 -105.10
N GLU A 258 92.02 -57.38 -104.86
CA GLU A 258 93.08 -56.77 -105.68
C GLU A 258 94.39 -57.57 -105.58
N LEU A 259 94.82 -57.92 -104.36
CA LEU A 259 96.00 -58.76 -104.14
C LEU A 259 95.81 -60.17 -104.74
N GLU A 260 94.61 -60.72 -104.70
CA GLU A 260 94.29 -62.00 -105.33
C GLU A 260 94.35 -61.94 -106.86
N ALA A 261 93.93 -60.83 -107.47
CA ALA A 261 94.11 -60.58 -108.91
C ALA A 261 95.60 -60.46 -109.28
N GLU A 262 96.37 -59.68 -108.50
CA GLU A 262 97.82 -59.52 -108.69
C GLU A 262 98.58 -60.85 -108.54
N LYS A 263 98.18 -61.69 -107.58
CA LYS A 263 98.68 -63.07 -107.41
C LYS A 263 98.43 -63.91 -108.67
N LYS A 264 97.23 -63.80 -109.24
CA LYS A 264 96.82 -64.54 -110.45
C LYS A 264 97.65 -64.10 -111.66
N ASP A 265 97.88 -62.79 -111.82
CA ASP A 265 98.70 -62.23 -112.89
C ASP A 265 100.17 -62.64 -112.75
N ALA A 266 100.74 -62.59 -111.54
CA ALA A 266 102.09 -63.07 -111.26
C ALA A 266 102.26 -64.58 -111.56
N THR A 267 101.22 -65.39 -111.28
CA THR A 267 101.18 -66.82 -111.61
C THR A 267 101.12 -67.04 -113.12
N ALA A 268 100.31 -66.24 -113.84
CA ALA A 268 100.22 -66.27 -115.29
C ALA A 268 101.55 -65.88 -115.97
N ALA A 269 102.28 -64.93 -115.39
CA ALA A 269 103.64 -64.56 -115.78
C ALA A 269 104.71 -65.60 -115.36
N ARG A 270 104.32 -66.74 -114.77
CA ARG A 270 105.20 -67.79 -114.21
C ARG A 270 106.18 -67.29 -113.14
N ASN A 271 105.87 -66.17 -112.49
CA ASN A 271 106.69 -65.60 -111.43
C ASN A 271 106.21 -66.09 -110.05
N PHE A 272 106.37 -67.40 -109.81
CA PHE A 272 105.82 -68.09 -108.63
C PHE A 272 106.33 -67.57 -107.29
N LYS A 273 107.55 -67.01 -107.25
CA LYS A 273 108.10 -66.38 -106.04
C LYS A 273 107.29 -65.13 -105.66
N GLU A 274 106.89 -64.36 -106.65
CA GLU A 274 106.07 -63.15 -106.46
C GLU A 274 104.63 -63.52 -106.07
N ALA A 275 104.04 -64.53 -106.73
CA ALA A 275 102.72 -65.04 -106.35
C ALA A 275 102.68 -65.55 -104.90
N ALA A 276 103.73 -66.23 -104.42
CA ALA A 276 103.80 -66.68 -103.03
C ALA A 276 103.94 -65.52 -102.04
N ARG A 277 104.71 -64.47 -102.38
CA ARG A 277 104.82 -63.24 -101.57
C ARG A 277 103.47 -62.54 -101.46
N ILE A 278 102.78 -62.35 -102.58
CA ILE A 278 101.46 -61.72 -102.63
C ILE A 278 100.42 -62.55 -101.87
N ALA A 279 100.49 -63.88 -101.91
CA ALA A 279 99.62 -64.75 -101.11
C ALA A 279 99.81 -64.56 -99.59
N ILE A 280 101.06 -64.40 -99.13
CA ILE A 280 101.35 -64.06 -97.73
C ILE A 280 100.85 -62.64 -97.41
N GLU A 281 101.06 -61.69 -98.32
CA GLU A 281 100.57 -60.32 -98.19
C GLU A 281 99.04 -60.28 -98.11
N ALA A 282 98.30 -61.10 -98.86
CA ALA A 282 96.83 -61.18 -98.80
C ALA A 282 96.31 -61.84 -97.51
N LYS A 283 97.07 -62.78 -96.94
CA LYS A 283 96.69 -63.48 -95.71
C LYS A 283 96.74 -62.56 -94.48
N SER A 284 97.66 -61.60 -94.44
CA SER A 284 97.78 -60.65 -93.32
C SER A 284 96.54 -59.73 -93.15
N PRO A 285 96.02 -59.05 -94.20
CA PRO A 285 94.74 -58.37 -94.18
C PRO A 285 93.56 -59.27 -93.82
N CYS A 286 93.50 -60.53 -94.29
CA CYS A 286 92.44 -61.46 -93.91
C CYS A 286 92.40 -61.73 -92.41
N VAL A 287 93.56 -62.03 -91.79
CA VAL A 287 93.64 -62.22 -90.32
C VAL A 287 93.27 -60.93 -89.58
N LYS A 288 93.71 -59.77 -90.09
CA LYS A 288 93.32 -58.46 -89.53
C LYS A 288 91.81 -58.21 -89.64
N LYS A 289 91.17 -58.57 -90.75
CA LYS A 289 89.71 -58.45 -90.92
C LYS A 289 88.97 -59.26 -89.88
N GLU A 290 89.37 -60.51 -89.67
CA GLU A 290 88.74 -61.38 -88.67
C GLU A 290 88.89 -60.82 -87.25
N SER A 291 90.08 -60.32 -86.90
CA SER A 291 90.30 -59.61 -85.63
C SER A 291 89.42 -58.36 -85.50
N ILE A 292 89.36 -57.52 -86.54
CA ILE A 292 88.52 -56.31 -86.55
C ILE A 292 87.04 -56.67 -86.47
N GLN A 293 86.61 -57.75 -87.09
CA GLN A 293 85.24 -58.25 -87.06
C GLN A 293 84.85 -58.69 -85.65
N ILE A 294 85.70 -59.45 -84.96
CA ILE A 294 85.49 -59.85 -83.55
C ILE A 294 85.39 -58.61 -82.65
N ASP A 295 86.29 -57.64 -82.83
CA ASP A 295 86.26 -56.38 -82.08
C ASP A 295 84.98 -55.58 -82.37
N MET A 296 84.53 -55.56 -83.63
CA MET A 296 83.29 -54.91 -84.03
C MET A 296 82.06 -55.58 -83.43
N ASP A 297 81.99 -56.90 -83.43
CA ASP A 297 80.85 -57.65 -82.86
C ASP A 297 80.79 -57.46 -81.34
N THR A 298 81.93 -57.51 -80.66
CA THR A 298 82.06 -57.19 -79.23
C THR A 298 81.60 -55.75 -78.94
N THR A 299 82.02 -54.80 -79.78
CA THR A 299 81.62 -53.38 -79.65
C THR A 299 80.13 -53.19 -79.93
N THR A 300 79.54 -53.97 -80.85
CA THR A 300 78.12 -53.96 -81.17
C THR A 300 77.27 -54.50 -80.01
N LEU A 301 77.70 -55.60 -79.37
CA LEU A 301 77.09 -56.10 -78.13
C LEU A 301 77.14 -55.06 -77.00
N ASN A 302 78.29 -54.42 -76.81
CA ASN A 302 78.43 -53.33 -75.83
C ASN A 302 77.48 -52.16 -76.12
N LEU A 303 77.27 -51.82 -77.41
CA LEU A 303 76.30 -50.81 -77.82
C LEU A 303 74.86 -51.22 -77.49
N GLU A 304 74.51 -52.48 -77.72
CA GLU A 304 73.18 -53.01 -77.43
C GLU A 304 72.88 -52.99 -75.92
N LEU A 305 73.83 -53.46 -75.09
CA LEU A 305 73.73 -53.38 -73.63
C LEU A 305 73.56 -51.92 -73.16
N LEU A 306 74.30 -50.98 -73.77
CA LEU A 306 74.19 -49.57 -73.43
C LEU A 306 72.85 -48.95 -73.88
N ARG A 307 72.32 -49.37 -75.03
CA ARG A 307 70.98 -48.97 -75.48
C ARG A 307 69.90 -49.45 -74.53
N GLU A 308 70.03 -50.67 -74.01
CA GLU A 308 69.07 -51.20 -73.04
C GLU A 308 69.13 -50.43 -71.71
N LYS A 309 70.34 -50.10 -71.23
CA LYS A 309 70.50 -49.19 -70.07
C LYS A 309 69.82 -47.83 -70.31
N LEU A 310 69.98 -47.24 -71.49
CA LEU A 310 69.32 -45.98 -71.84
C LEU A 310 67.79 -46.12 -71.95
N ARG A 311 67.29 -47.27 -72.42
CA ARG A 311 65.84 -47.56 -72.46
C ARG A 311 65.25 -47.61 -71.06
N LEU A 312 65.95 -48.25 -70.11
CA LEU A 312 65.54 -48.33 -68.71
C LEU A 312 65.58 -46.96 -67.99
N VAL A 313 66.49 -46.05 -68.38
CA VAL A 313 66.55 -44.69 -67.81
C VAL A 313 65.45 -43.77 -68.36
N ASN A 314 64.90 -44.06 -69.54
CA ASN A 314 63.84 -43.25 -70.17
C ASN A 314 62.41 -43.70 -69.82
N GLN A 315 62.23 -44.76 -69.04
CA GLN A 315 60.93 -45.19 -68.50
C GLN A 315 60.66 -44.54 -67.14
#